data_AF-A0A7D8V355-F1
#
_entry.id   AF-A0A7D8V355-F1
#
_cell.length_a   1.000
_cell.length_b   1.000
_cell.length_c   1.000
_cell.angle_alpha   90.00
_cell.angle_beta   90.00
_cell.angle_gamma   90.00
#
_symmetry.space_group_name_H-M   'P 1'
#
loop_
_entity.id
_entity.type
_entity.pdbx_description
1 polymer ?
#
loop_
_entity_poly.entity_id
_entity_poly.type
_entity_poly.pdbx_seq_one_letter_code
_entity_poly.pdbx_strand_id
1 'polypeptide(L)'
;MQQFVERGERIPRRGEIGLDSERIAQFEESGYVMSGNRHQRMNAVRLRKEGQVINAEEKRALLIMQREEKQRKEGAIVTQFKEMMDERLKLEERRQRERDEAKEQ
;
A
#
# COMPACT_ATOMS: atom_id res chain seq x y z
N MET A 1 12.18 -14.51 -1.70
CA MET A 1 10.98 -14.49 -2.59
C MET A 1 10.51 -13.08 -2.86
N GLN A 2 10.25 -12.25 -1.83
CA GLN A 2 9.79 -10.85 -2.01
C GLN A 2 10.65 -10.04 -3.00
N GLN A 3 11.98 -10.14 -2.90
CA GLN A 3 12.89 -9.46 -3.83
C GLN A 3 12.72 -9.84 -5.32
N PHE A 4 12.30 -11.08 -5.63
CA PHE A 4 12.06 -11.50 -7.02
C PHE A 4 10.72 -10.97 -7.52
N VAL A 5 9.71 -10.88 -6.64
CA VAL A 5 8.39 -10.32 -6.95
C VAL A 5 8.49 -8.81 -7.19
N GLU A 6 9.25 -8.09 -6.36
CA GLU A 6 9.52 -6.65 -6.54
C GLU A 6 10.25 -6.33 -7.85
N ARG A 7 11.10 -7.25 -8.33
CA ARG A 7 11.82 -7.12 -9.61
C ARG A 7 11.05 -7.65 -10.83
N GLY A 8 9.85 -8.22 -10.64
CA GLY A 8 9.10 -8.86 -11.73
C GLY A 8 9.78 -10.12 -12.29
N GLU A 9 10.73 -10.70 -11.55
CA GLU A 9 11.50 -11.86 -11.97
C GLU A 9 10.76 -13.16 -11.66
N ARG A 10 10.95 -14.17 -12.53
CA ARG A 10 10.45 -15.54 -12.32
C ARG A 10 10.92 -16.07 -10.96
N ILE A 11 10.01 -16.61 -10.15
CA ILE A 11 10.41 -17.24 -8.89
C ILE A 11 11.13 -18.58 -9.19
N PRO A 12 12.38 -18.77 -8.74
CA PRO A 12 13.14 -19.99 -9.01
C PRO A 12 12.53 -21.22 -8.34
N ARG A 13 12.53 -22.37 -9.04
CA ARG A 13 12.15 -23.67 -8.45
C ARG A 13 13.34 -24.37 -7.82
N ARG A 14 13.10 -25.42 -7.02
CA ARG A 14 14.15 -26.21 -6.33
C ARG A 14 15.33 -26.62 -7.20
N GLY A 15 15.11 -26.98 -8.47
CA GLY A 15 16.16 -27.34 -9.44
C GLY A 15 16.74 -26.17 -10.24
N GLU A 16 16.22 -24.97 -10.04
CA GLU A 16 16.64 -23.71 -10.66
C GLU A 16 17.34 -22.80 -9.63
N ILE A 17 17.47 -23.24 -8.37
CA ILE A 17 18.16 -22.49 -7.31
C ILE A 17 19.65 -22.36 -7.71
N GLY A 18 20.11 -21.13 -7.91
CA GLY A 18 21.49 -20.83 -8.32
C GLY A 18 21.68 -20.56 -9.82
N LEU A 19 20.60 -20.56 -10.61
CA LEU A 19 20.61 -20.08 -11.99
C LEU A 19 19.80 -18.80 -12.12
N ASP A 20 20.31 -17.84 -12.90
CA ASP A 20 19.58 -16.62 -13.22
C ASP A 20 18.42 -16.90 -14.19
N SER A 21 17.36 -16.10 -14.09
CA SER A 21 16.16 -16.21 -14.92
C SER A 21 16.47 -16.21 -16.42
N GLU A 22 17.41 -15.36 -16.86
CA GLU A 22 17.84 -15.29 -18.27
C GLU A 22 18.54 -16.57 -18.72
N ARG A 23 19.37 -17.15 -17.85
CA ARG A 23 20.12 -18.37 -18.14
C ARG A 23 19.18 -19.56 -18.26
N ILE A 24 18.11 -19.60 -17.45
CA ILE A 24 17.04 -20.60 -17.56
C ILE A 24 16.32 -20.48 -18.92
N ALA A 25 15.99 -19.26 -19.36
CA ALA A 25 15.35 -19.02 -20.65
C ALA A 25 16.24 -19.47 -21.82
N GLN A 26 17.54 -19.17 -21.77
CA GLN A 26 18.51 -19.63 -22.78
C GLN A 26 18.61 -21.16 -22.84
N PHE A 27 18.58 -21.84 -21.70
CA PHE A 27 18.57 -23.30 -21.66
C PHE A 27 17.25 -23.90 -22.18
N GLU A 28 16.12 -23.25 -21.90
CA GLU A 28 14.82 -23.63 -22.45
C GLU A 28 14.78 -23.47 -23.99
N GLU A 29 15.38 -22.41 -24.53
CA GLU A 29 15.46 -22.13 -25.98
C GLU A 29 16.42 -23.08 -26.72
N SER A 30 17.57 -23.40 -26.11
CA SER A 30 18.55 -24.34 -26.67
C SER A 30 18.14 -25.81 -26.59
N GLY A 31 16.93 -26.10 -26.10
CA GLY A 31 16.34 -27.44 -26.11
C GLY A 31 16.70 -28.32 -24.90
N TYR A 32 17.37 -27.77 -23.88
CA TYR A 32 17.56 -28.49 -22.64
C TYR A 32 16.23 -28.65 -21.90
N VAL A 33 16.02 -29.83 -21.33
CA VAL A 33 14.77 -30.14 -20.60
C VAL A 33 14.80 -29.52 -19.21
N MET A 34 14.46 -28.23 -19.15
CA MET A 34 14.27 -27.48 -17.91
C MET A 34 12.86 -27.64 -17.34
N SER A 35 12.68 -27.18 -16.10
CA SER A 35 11.41 -27.35 -15.38
C SER A 35 10.23 -26.59 -16.02
N GLY A 36 10.51 -25.53 -16.80
CA GLY A 36 9.50 -24.85 -17.61
C GLY A 36 9.05 -25.69 -18.80
N ASN A 37 9.98 -26.16 -19.63
CA ASN A 37 9.64 -26.94 -20.84
C ASN A 37 9.04 -28.32 -20.52
N ARG A 38 9.45 -28.96 -19.41
CA ARG A 38 8.96 -30.30 -19.05
C ARG A 38 7.51 -30.31 -18.55
N HIS A 39 7.11 -29.31 -17.74
CA HIS A 39 5.88 -29.38 -16.93
C HIS A 39 4.96 -28.16 -17.13
N GLN A 40 4.30 -28.06 -18.29
CA GLN A 40 3.36 -26.97 -18.63
C GLN A 40 2.27 -26.74 -17.58
N ARG A 41 1.68 -27.82 -17.02
CA ARG A 41 0.65 -27.73 -15.97
C ARG A 41 1.19 -27.08 -14.70
N MET A 42 2.43 -27.37 -14.31
CA MET A 42 3.06 -26.74 -13.15
C MET A 42 3.39 -25.28 -13.42
N ASN A 43 3.73 -24.90 -14.65
CA ASN A 43 3.94 -23.50 -15.02
C ASN A 43 2.67 -22.68 -14.85
N ALA A 44 1.52 -23.21 -15.28
CA ALA A 44 0.25 -22.53 -15.11
C ALA A 44 -0.12 -22.35 -13.61
N VAL A 45 0.14 -23.37 -12.79
CA VAL A 45 -0.06 -23.27 -11.32
C VAL A 45 0.87 -22.24 -10.70
N ARG A 46 2.14 -22.18 -11.14
CA ARG A 46 3.12 -21.19 -10.69
C ARG A 46 2.66 -19.77 -11.05
N LEU A 47 2.34 -19.50 -12.32
CA LEU A 47 1.85 -18.19 -12.76
C LEU A 47 0.61 -17.75 -11.98
N ARG A 48 -0.32 -18.68 -11.72
CA ARG A 48 -1.49 -18.40 -10.87
C ARG A 48 -1.10 -18.04 -9.45
N LYS A 49 -0.11 -18.72 -8.86
CA LYS A 49 0.35 -18.48 -7.48
C LYS A 49 1.15 -17.19 -7.37
N GLU A 50 2.00 -16.88 -8.35
CA GLU A 50 2.69 -15.59 -8.46
C GLU A 50 1.66 -14.45 -8.55
N GLY A 51 0.65 -14.56 -9.42
CA GLY A 51 -0.44 -13.59 -9.51
C GLY A 51 -1.25 -13.43 -8.22
N GLN A 52 -1.40 -14.49 -7.41
CA GLN A 52 -2.06 -14.41 -6.10
C GLN A 52 -1.23 -13.62 -5.08
N VAL A 53 0.10 -13.75 -5.10
CA VAL A 53 0.99 -13.00 -4.21
C VAL A 53 1.02 -11.52 -4.61
N ILE A 54 1.15 -11.24 -5.91
CA ILE A 54 1.14 -9.87 -6.45
C ILE A 54 -0.15 -9.15 -6.07
N ASN A 55 -1.31 -9.77 -6.32
CA ASN A 55 -2.60 -9.18 -5.95
C ASN A 55 -2.73 -8.93 -4.44
N ALA A 56 -2.21 -9.84 -3.60
CA ALA A 56 -2.23 -9.64 -2.16
C ALA A 56 -1.36 -8.46 -1.70
N GLU A 57 -0.18 -8.29 -2.31
CA GLU A 57 0.73 -7.17 -2.02
C GLU A 57 0.18 -5.84 -2.54
N GLU A 58 -0.34 -5.81 -3.77
CA GLU A 58 -1.03 -4.64 -4.34
C GLU A 58 -2.22 -4.21 -3.49
N LYS A 59 -3.05 -5.18 -3.06
CA LYS A 59 -4.18 -4.92 -2.18
C LYS A 59 -3.73 -4.38 -0.82
N ARG A 60 -2.60 -4.85 -0.29
CA ARG A 60 -2.02 -4.33 0.95
C ARG A 60 -1.52 -2.89 0.77
N ALA A 61 -0.85 -2.59 -0.34
CA ALA A 61 -0.40 -1.23 -0.66
C ALA A 61 -1.60 -0.26 -0.78
N LEU A 62 -2.66 -0.68 -1.49
CA LEU A 62 -3.89 0.09 -1.62
C LEU A 62 -4.54 0.39 -0.26
N LEU A 63 -4.61 -0.61 0.63
CA LEU A 63 -5.19 -0.45 1.97
C LEU A 63 -4.37 0.51 2.85
N ILE A 64 -3.04 0.48 2.73
CA ILE A 64 -2.15 1.42 3.44
C ILE A 64 -2.43 2.84 2.94
N MET A 65 -2.48 3.04 1.62
CA MET A 65 -2.79 4.35 1.01
C MET A 65 -4.16 4.88 1.46
N GLN A 66 -5.20 4.03 1.44
CA GLN A 66 -6.54 4.42 1.91
C GLN A 66 -6.54 4.81 3.40
N ARG A 67 -5.77 4.10 4.23
CA ARG A 67 -5.64 4.41 5.66
C ARG A 67 -4.94 5.76 5.87
N GLU A 68 -3.87 6.02 5.13
CA GLU A 68 -3.16 7.31 5.19
C GLU A 68 -4.05 8.47 4.73
N GLU A 69 -4.79 8.31 3.64
CA GLU A 69 -5.75 9.32 3.19
C GLU A 69 -6.84 9.58 4.24
N LYS A 70 -7.38 8.51 4.83
CA LYS A 70 -8.40 8.62 5.88
C LYS A 70 -7.85 9.38 7.09
N GLN A 71 -6.64 9.05 7.55
CA GLN A 71 -5.97 9.74 8.65
C GLN A 71 -5.73 11.23 8.34
N ARG A 72 -5.31 11.56 7.10
CA ARG A 72 -5.15 12.96 6.68
C ARG A 72 -6.49 13.71 6.71
N LYS A 73 -7.56 13.10 6.20
CA LYS A 73 -8.91 13.69 6.22
C LYS A 73 -9.42 13.90 7.64
N GLU A 74 -9.29 12.89 8.50
CA GLU A 74 -9.68 12.98 9.91
C GLU A 74 -8.87 14.07 10.64
N GLY A 75 -7.56 14.15 10.39
CA GLY A 75 -6.71 15.20 10.95
C GLY A 75 -7.14 16.60 10.54
N ALA A 76 -7.47 16.80 9.26
CA ALA A 76 -7.97 18.08 8.76
C ALA A 76 -9.31 18.47 9.41
N ILE A 77 -10.24 17.52 9.55
CA ILE A 77 -11.54 17.75 10.20
C ILE A 77 -11.35 18.14 11.68
N VAL A 78 -10.45 17.45 12.39
CA VAL A 78 -10.16 17.75 13.80
C VAL A 78 -9.56 19.15 13.96
N THR A 79 -8.64 19.53 13.09
CA THR A 79 -8.04 20.87 13.10
C THR A 79 -9.10 21.95 12.84
N GLN A 80 -9.90 21.77 11.79
CA GLN A 80 -10.99 22.70 11.45
C GLN A 80 -12.01 22.82 12.59
N PHE A 81 -12.34 21.72 13.27
CA PHE A 81 -13.25 21.74 14.41
C PHE A 81 -12.68 22.49 15.61
N LYS A 82 -11.38 22.32 15.91
CA LYS A 82 -10.71 23.06 16.97
C LYS A 82 -10.71 24.57 16.69
N GLU A 83 -10.41 24.97 15.46
CA GLU A 83 -10.44 26.37 15.04
C GLU A 83 -11.84 26.99 15.25
N MET A 84 -12.89 26.30 14.80
CA MET A 84 -14.27 26.75 15.01
C MET A 84 -14.66 26.87 16.50
N MET A 85 -14.20 25.95 17.35
CA MET A 85 -14.44 26.00 18.79
C MET A 85 -13.72 27.17 19.45
N ASP A 86 -12.45 27.40 19.09
CA ASP A 86 -11.64 28.51 19.61
C ASP A 86 -12.21 29.87 19.19
N GLU A 87 -12.69 29.99 17.94
CA GLU A 87 -13.40 31.17 17.46
C GLU A 87 -14.68 31.43 18.25
N ARG A 88 -15.48 30.38 18.49
CA ARG A 88 -16.71 30.50 19.27
C ARG A 88 -16.43 30.91 20.71
N LEU A 89 -15.40 30.34 21.34
CA LEU A 89 -15.01 30.66 22.71
C LEU A 89 -14.58 32.13 22.82
N LYS A 90 -13.73 32.61 21.89
CA LYS A 90 -13.33 34.03 21.84
C LYS A 90 -14.51 34.97 21.64
N LEU A 91 -15.50 34.57 20.84
CA LEU A 91 -16.72 35.35 20.62
C LEU A 91 -17.57 35.44 21.89
N GLU A 92 -17.71 34.33 22.62
CA GLU A 92 -18.42 34.29 23.90
C GLU A 92 -17.70 35.12 24.96
N GLU A 93 -16.37 35.04 25.06
CA GLU A 93 -15.57 35.88 25.96
C GLU A 93 -15.76 37.39 25.68
N ARG A 94 -15.77 37.81 24.41
CA ARG A 94 -16.05 39.21 24.04
C ARG A 94 -17.45 39.64 24.46
N ARG A 95 -18.47 38.81 24.18
CA ARG A 95 -19.86 39.09 24.58
C ARG A 95 -20.02 39.16 26.09
N GLN A 96 -19.28 38.34 26.84
CA GLN A 96 -19.29 38.36 28.29
C GLN A 96 -18.72 39.68 28.81
N ARG A 97 -17.56 40.12 28.28
CA ARG A 97 -16.94 41.40 28.65
C ARG A 97 -17.84 42.60 28.35
N GLU A 98 -18.42 42.66 27.14
CA GLU A 98 -19.37 43.72 26.77
C GLU A 98 -20.59 43.77 27.70
N ARG A 99 -21.08 42.61 28.15
CA ARG A 99 -22.18 42.52 29.13
C ARG A 99 -21.79 42.98 30.53
N ASP A 100 -20.58 42.70 30.95
CA ASP A 100 -20.09 43.09 32.27
C ASP A 100 -19.81 44.61 32.30
N GLU A 101 -19.23 45.16 31.24
CA GLU A 101 -19.03 46.62 31.06
C GLU A 101 -20.37 47.38 31.04
N ALA A 102 -21.41 46.84 30.40
CA ALA A 102 -22.74 47.45 30.36
C ALA A 102 -23.50 47.40 31.69
N LYS A 103 -23.07 46.58 32.65
CA LYS A 103 -23.66 46.51 34.01
C LYS A 103 -22.99 47.45 35.00
N GLU A 104 -21.76 47.89 34.72
CA GLU A 104 -21.02 48.84 35.56
C GLU A 104 -21.33 50.31 35.24
N GLN A 105 -22.05 50.59 34.14
CA GLN A 105 -22.58 51.92 33.78
C GLN A 105 -24.00 52.13 34.29
#